data_AF-A0A5C4X2D9-F1
#
_entry.id   AF-A0A5C4X2D9-F1
#
_cell.length_a   1.000
_cell.length_b   1.000
_cell.length_c   1.000
_cell.angle_alpha   90.00
_cell.angle_beta   90.00
_cell.angle_gamma   90.00
#
_symmetry.space_group_name_H-M   'P 1'
#
loop_
_entity.id
_entity.type
_entity.pdbx_description
1 polymer ?
#
loop_
_entity_poly.entity_id
_entity_poly.type
_entity_poly.pdbx_seq_one_letter_code
_entity_poly.pdbx_strand_id
1 'polypeptide(L)'
;MHKYDRPVAFYVWATLLPWVFWFAAAYLSHLPEQNQAVLVATLVLSLAGLFAPLAVVVAFVRHRPELRADIVNRLKWPSSARWPFLVAAVFLVPVTLMAAQGLSLLFGYDPGQFKLRGGFTFSTGLMPVWVTLIGAAVIEELAWHSYGTDTLVRKMRVFSASMLFTLIWALWHVPLSFIDGYYQNEVVESGVLQTLNFPVSMVAFVLVMNWLYYRCGRSILVPVVFHASANMSAEIFMTDPDSKIIQTGLMLVLSAIILVKERRLFFDRPGAV
;
A
#
# COMPACT_ATOMS: atom_id res chain seq x y z
N MET A 1 11.96 19.69 -2.36
CA MET A 1 10.60 19.51 -1.79
C MET A 1 9.70 20.76 -1.84
N HIS A 2 10.22 22.00 -1.79
CA HIS A 2 9.41 23.24 -1.79
C HIS A 2 8.51 23.51 -3.02
N LYS A 3 8.44 22.62 -4.01
CA LYS A 3 7.59 22.76 -5.20
C LYS A 3 6.35 21.85 -5.17
N TYR A 4 6.29 20.91 -4.21
CA TYR A 4 5.10 20.09 -3.90
C TYR A 4 4.17 20.87 -2.96
N ASP A 5 3.45 21.85 -3.50
CA ASP A 5 2.77 22.93 -2.79
C ASP A 5 1.26 22.73 -2.56
N ARG A 6 0.65 21.66 -3.09
CA ARG A 6 -0.81 21.44 -3.06
C ARG A 6 -1.20 20.17 -2.28
N PRO A 7 -0.85 20.02 -0.99
CA PRO A 7 -1.13 18.79 -0.23
C PRO A 7 -2.63 18.54 -0.08
N VAL A 8 -3.39 19.55 0.36
CA VAL A 8 -4.84 19.42 0.58
C VAL A 8 -5.55 19.05 -0.71
N ALA A 9 -5.33 19.82 -1.78
CA ALA A 9 -5.99 19.56 -3.06
C ALA A 9 -5.60 18.18 -3.63
N PHE A 10 -4.34 17.76 -3.48
CA PHE A 10 -3.92 16.43 -3.91
C PHE A 10 -4.69 15.34 -3.18
N TYR A 11 -4.68 15.33 -1.84
CA TYR A 11 -5.33 14.26 -1.07
C TYR A 11 -6.86 14.29 -1.18
N VAL A 12 -7.48 15.47 -1.33
CA VAL A 12 -8.93 15.57 -1.59
C VAL A 12 -9.29 14.90 -2.92
N TRP A 13 -8.63 15.28 -4.03
CA TRP A 13 -8.96 14.70 -5.33
C TRP A 13 -8.51 13.24 -5.48
N ALA A 14 -7.35 12.89 -4.91
CA ALA A 14 -6.85 11.52 -4.88
C ALA A 14 -7.67 10.59 -3.98
N THR A 15 -8.62 11.12 -3.18
CA THR A 15 -9.56 10.30 -2.38
C THR A 15 -10.97 10.32 -2.98
N LEU A 16 -11.51 11.50 -3.29
CA LEU A 16 -12.88 11.63 -3.78
C LEU A 16 -13.11 10.99 -5.15
N LEU A 17 -12.16 11.12 -6.09
CA LEU A 17 -12.32 10.52 -7.42
C LEU A 17 -12.39 8.98 -7.35
N PRO A 18 -11.45 8.27 -6.69
CA PRO A 18 -11.57 6.83 -6.44
C PRO A 18 -12.87 6.43 -5.79
N TRP A 19 -13.31 7.17 -4.77
CA TRP A 19 -14.55 6.87 -4.06
C TRP A 19 -15.77 6.89 -4.99
N VAL A 20 -15.88 7.87 -5.88
CA VAL A 20 -16.98 7.93 -6.86
C VAL A 20 -16.99 6.68 -7.74
N PHE A 21 -15.83 6.28 -8.28
CA PHE A 21 -15.76 5.11 -9.13
C PHE A 21 -16.01 3.80 -8.36
N TRP A 22 -15.47 3.67 -7.15
CA TRP A 22 -15.58 2.45 -6.36
C TRP A 22 -16.95 2.26 -5.72
N PHE A 23 -17.64 3.31 -5.29
CA PHE A 23 -19.04 3.17 -4.86
C PHE A 23 -19.96 2.82 -6.04
N ALA A 24 -19.68 3.32 -7.25
CA ALA A 24 -20.39 2.87 -8.44
C ALA A 24 -20.10 1.38 -8.74
N ALA A 25 -18.85 0.95 -8.62
CA ALA A 25 -18.47 -0.46 -8.77
C ALA A 25 -19.14 -1.35 -7.70
N ALA A 26 -19.18 -0.90 -6.45
CA ALA A 26 -19.84 -1.56 -5.33
C ALA A 26 -21.33 -1.79 -5.64
N TYR A 27 -22.03 -0.75 -6.10
CA TYR A 27 -23.43 -0.87 -6.52
C TYR A 27 -23.62 -1.91 -7.63
N LEU A 28 -22.77 -1.90 -8.66
CA LEU A 28 -22.85 -2.87 -9.76
C LEU A 28 -22.57 -4.31 -9.31
N SER A 29 -21.64 -4.51 -8.39
CA SER A 29 -21.29 -5.84 -7.87
C SER A 29 -22.44 -6.52 -7.13
N HIS A 30 -23.42 -5.76 -6.64
CA HIS A 30 -24.58 -6.28 -5.90
C HIS A 30 -25.86 -6.43 -6.76
N LEU A 31 -25.77 -6.19 -8.08
CA LEU A 31 -26.92 -6.40 -8.97
C LEU A 31 -27.29 -7.90 -9.04
N PRO A 32 -28.59 -8.25 -9.08
CA PRO A 32 -29.03 -9.65 -9.15
C PRO A 32 -28.52 -10.40 -10.39
N GLU A 33 -28.35 -9.69 -11.51
CA GLU A 33 -27.85 -10.25 -12.76
C GLU A 33 -26.39 -9.82 -13.02
N GLN A 34 -25.46 -10.75 -12.83
CA GLN A 34 -24.03 -10.55 -13.10
C GLN A 34 -23.66 -10.96 -14.53
N ASN A 35 -24.23 -10.27 -15.51
CA ASN A 35 -23.88 -10.49 -16.92
C ASN A 35 -22.49 -9.90 -17.27
N GLN A 36 -21.95 -10.26 -18.43
CA GLN A 36 -20.62 -9.83 -18.85
C GLN A 36 -20.45 -8.31 -18.90
N ALA A 37 -21.50 -7.55 -19.25
CA ALA A 37 -21.43 -6.09 -19.29
C ALA A 37 -21.29 -5.49 -17.88
N VAL A 38 -22.02 -6.02 -16.89
CA VAL A 38 -21.92 -5.60 -15.47
C VAL A 38 -20.52 -5.89 -14.92
N LEU A 39 -19.98 -7.09 -15.20
CA LEU A 39 -18.64 -7.48 -14.78
C LEU A 39 -17.55 -6.56 -15.38
N VAL A 40 -17.65 -6.27 -16.69
CA VAL A 40 -16.72 -5.36 -17.36
C VAL A 40 -16.84 -3.93 -16.82
N ALA A 41 -18.06 -3.43 -16.60
CA ALA A 41 -18.26 -2.10 -16.03
C ALA A 41 -17.68 -1.98 -14.61
N THR A 42 -17.89 -3.01 -13.77
CA THR A 42 -17.32 -3.09 -12.41
C THR A 42 -15.80 -3.07 -12.43
N LEU A 43 -15.18 -3.83 -13.34
CA LEU A 43 -13.73 -3.83 -13.54
C LEU A 43 -13.20 -2.47 -14.01
N VAL A 44 -13.84 -1.86 -15.01
CA VAL A 44 -13.44 -0.55 -15.56
C VAL A 44 -13.52 0.52 -14.48
N LEU A 45 -14.59 0.56 -13.69
CA LEU A 45 -14.74 1.48 -12.57
C LEU A 45 -13.68 1.23 -11.49
N SER A 46 -13.41 -0.04 -11.16
CA SER A 46 -12.38 -0.40 -10.19
C SER A 46 -10.99 0.10 -10.62
N LEU A 47 -10.63 -0.12 -11.88
CA LEU A 47 -9.38 0.37 -12.47
C LEU A 47 -9.37 1.90 -12.53
N ALA A 48 -10.48 2.54 -12.93
CA ALA A 48 -10.57 4.01 -12.95
C ALA A 48 -10.31 4.61 -11.57
N GLY A 49 -10.84 4.01 -10.51
CA GLY A 49 -10.55 4.43 -9.14
C GLY A 49 -9.09 4.21 -8.74
N LEU A 50 -8.48 3.08 -9.13
CA LEU A 50 -7.07 2.80 -8.89
C LEU A 50 -6.14 3.80 -9.60
N PHE A 51 -6.44 4.17 -10.86
CA PHE A 51 -5.64 5.10 -11.64
C PHE A 51 -5.89 6.58 -11.31
N ALA A 52 -6.99 6.91 -10.63
CA ALA A 52 -7.37 8.30 -10.36
C ALA A 52 -6.31 9.11 -9.57
N PRO A 53 -5.66 8.60 -8.50
CA PRO A 53 -4.59 9.33 -7.82
C PRO A 53 -3.41 9.67 -8.74
N LEU A 54 -3.03 8.74 -9.62
CA LEU A 54 -1.97 8.96 -10.61
C LEU A 54 -2.39 10.01 -11.65
N ALA A 55 -3.65 10.00 -12.11
CA ALA A 55 -4.19 11.03 -12.99
C ALA A 55 -4.15 12.43 -12.34
N VAL A 56 -4.44 12.52 -11.03
CA VAL A 56 -4.31 13.78 -10.26
C VAL A 56 -2.85 14.25 -10.23
N VAL A 57 -1.88 13.35 -10.00
CA VAL A 57 -0.45 13.69 -10.10
C VAL A 57 -0.11 14.26 -11.48
N VAL A 58 -0.52 13.57 -12.55
CA VAL A 58 -0.26 14.02 -13.92
C VAL A 58 -0.85 15.41 -14.16
N ALA A 59 -2.08 15.66 -13.73
CA ALA A 59 -2.73 16.97 -13.85
C ALA A 59 -1.98 18.08 -13.10
N PHE A 60 -1.42 17.77 -11.92
CA PHE A 60 -0.69 18.73 -11.08
C PHE A 60 0.71 19.03 -11.60
N VAL A 61 1.32 18.08 -12.32
CA VAL A 61 2.74 18.12 -12.68
C VAL A 61 2.97 18.38 -14.19
N ARG A 62 1.98 18.17 -15.07
CA ARG A 62 2.12 18.32 -16.54
C ARG A 62 2.74 19.63 -17.01
N HIS A 63 2.42 20.75 -16.36
CA HIS A 63 2.94 22.09 -16.69
C HIS A 63 4.09 22.55 -15.76
N ARG A 64 4.69 21.63 -15.00
CA ARG A 64 5.75 21.93 -14.03
C ARG A 64 7.00 21.08 -14.32
N PRO A 65 7.86 21.52 -15.28
CA PRO A 65 8.96 20.69 -15.79
C PRO A 65 9.96 20.25 -14.71
N GLU A 66 10.17 21.06 -13.68
CA GLU A 66 11.09 20.72 -12.59
C GLU A 66 10.56 19.59 -11.70
N LEU A 67 9.25 19.56 -11.44
CA LEU A 67 8.62 18.44 -10.73
C LEU A 67 8.67 17.16 -11.57
N ARG A 68 8.42 17.28 -12.89
CA ARG A 68 8.57 16.15 -13.82
C ARG A 68 9.99 15.60 -13.79
N ALA A 69 10.99 16.47 -13.85
CA ALA A 69 12.39 16.07 -13.81
C ALA A 69 12.75 15.36 -12.48
N ASP A 70 12.31 15.86 -11.33
CA ASP A 70 12.52 15.22 -10.03
C ASP A 70 11.80 13.86 -9.92
N ILE A 71 10.56 13.74 -10.42
CA ILE A 71 9.84 12.44 -10.46
C ILE A 71 10.58 11.45 -11.37
N VAL A 72 10.92 11.84 -12.61
CA VAL A 72 11.62 10.96 -13.56
C VAL A 72 12.96 10.52 -12.99
N ASN A 73 13.70 11.41 -12.31
CA ASN A 73 14.95 11.02 -11.68
C ASN A 73 14.77 10.00 -10.55
N ARG A 74 13.64 10.06 -9.83
CA ARG A 74 13.28 9.12 -8.76
C ARG A 74 12.70 7.80 -9.26
N LEU A 75 12.34 7.70 -10.54
CA LEU A 75 11.99 6.44 -11.21
C LEU A 75 13.23 5.62 -11.61
N LYS A 76 14.44 6.09 -11.28
CA LYS A 76 15.67 5.31 -11.46
C LYS A 76 15.88 4.35 -10.29
N TRP A 77 16.43 3.18 -10.59
CA TRP A 77 16.85 2.22 -9.56
C TRP A 77 17.97 2.82 -8.70
N PRO A 78 17.96 2.63 -7.37
CA PRO A 78 19.01 3.16 -6.51
C PRO A 78 20.35 2.46 -6.73
N SER A 79 21.44 3.10 -6.29
CA SER A 79 22.79 2.54 -6.35
C SER A 79 22.91 1.20 -5.61
N SER A 80 23.74 0.28 -6.12
CA SER A 80 24.03 -1.03 -5.51
C SER A 80 24.55 -0.96 -4.07
N ALA A 81 25.18 0.15 -3.66
CA ALA A 81 25.62 0.39 -2.28
C ALA A 81 24.47 0.35 -1.24
N ARG A 82 23.21 0.35 -1.68
CA ARG A 82 22.01 0.29 -0.84
C ARG A 82 21.39 -1.10 -0.75
N TRP A 83 22.13 -2.14 -1.15
CA TRP A 83 21.65 -3.52 -1.21
C TRP A 83 20.95 -4.04 0.06
N PRO A 84 21.33 -3.69 1.31
CA PRO A 84 20.60 -4.21 2.48
C PRO A 84 19.15 -3.74 2.52
N PHE A 85 18.88 -2.50 2.06
CA PHE A 85 17.52 -1.96 1.95
C PHE A 85 16.74 -2.60 0.80
N LEU A 86 17.43 -3.00 -0.28
CA LEU A 86 16.81 -3.70 -1.40
C LEU A 86 16.41 -5.12 -1.02
N VAL A 87 17.28 -5.82 -0.28
CA VAL A 87 16.97 -7.13 0.30
C VAL A 87 15.81 -7.01 1.29
N ALA A 88 15.82 -5.99 2.15
CA ALA A 88 14.70 -5.73 3.04
C ALA A 88 13.39 -5.44 2.27
N ALA A 89 13.43 -4.65 1.20
CA ALA A 89 12.26 -4.36 0.39
C ALA A 89 11.62 -5.65 -0.17
N VAL A 90 12.42 -6.63 -0.56
CA VAL A 90 11.90 -7.91 -1.10
C VAL A 90 11.48 -8.86 0.01
N PHE A 91 12.31 -9.06 1.03
CA PHE A 91 12.15 -10.20 1.95
C PHE A 91 11.53 -9.88 3.30
N LEU A 92 11.43 -8.61 3.69
CA LEU A 92 10.99 -8.28 5.05
C LEU A 92 9.57 -8.77 5.35
N VAL A 93 8.62 -8.54 4.42
CA VAL A 93 7.23 -8.96 4.61
C VAL A 93 7.06 -10.48 4.58
N PRO A 94 7.58 -11.24 3.59
CA PRO A 94 7.43 -12.70 3.62
C PRO A 94 8.14 -13.33 4.82
N VAL A 95 9.31 -12.83 5.24
CA VAL A 95 10.02 -13.35 6.42
C VAL A 95 9.22 -13.09 7.70
N THR A 96 8.67 -11.88 7.87
CA THR A 96 7.85 -11.58 9.06
C THR A 96 6.52 -12.34 9.06
N LEU A 97 5.95 -12.61 7.89
CA LEU A 97 4.77 -13.47 7.75
C LEU A 97 5.08 -14.90 8.20
N MET A 98 6.15 -15.51 7.66
CA MET A 98 6.57 -16.86 8.05
C MET A 98 6.96 -16.95 9.53
N ALA A 99 7.57 -15.90 10.08
CA ALA A 99 7.86 -15.82 11.51
C ALA A 99 6.56 -15.76 12.35
N ALA A 100 5.56 -15.02 11.90
CA ALA A 100 4.25 -14.96 12.55
C ALA A 100 3.52 -16.30 12.49
N GLN A 101 3.58 -17.01 11.36
CA GLN A 101 3.07 -18.38 11.23
C GLN A 101 3.80 -19.36 12.18
N GLY A 102 5.12 -19.22 12.32
CA GLY A 102 5.90 -20.06 13.25
C GLY A 102 5.54 -19.79 14.71
N LEU A 103 5.34 -18.51 15.05
CA LEU A 103 4.91 -18.10 16.38
C LEU A 103 3.46 -18.55 16.66
N SER A 104 2.58 -18.54 15.66
CA SER A 104 1.19 -18.99 15.82
C SER A 104 1.10 -20.48 16.19
N LEU A 105 2.06 -21.32 15.77
CA LEU A 105 2.11 -22.73 16.20
C LEU A 105 2.17 -22.89 17.73
N LEU A 106 2.79 -21.95 18.46
CA LEU A 106 2.83 -21.98 19.93
C LEU A 106 1.44 -21.76 20.57
N PHE A 107 0.49 -21.22 19.80
CA PHE A 107 -0.88 -21.00 20.19
C PHE A 107 -1.84 -22.07 19.63
N GLY A 108 -1.31 -23.13 18.99
CA GLY A 108 -2.09 -24.26 18.49
C GLY A 108 -2.60 -24.15 17.06
N TYR A 109 -2.14 -23.15 16.28
CA TYR A 109 -2.51 -23.03 14.87
C TYR A 109 -1.86 -24.12 14.00
N ASP A 110 -2.50 -24.43 12.87
CA ASP A 110 -2.12 -25.56 12.01
C ASP A 110 -0.83 -25.28 11.19
N PRO A 111 0.14 -26.21 11.13
CA PRO A 111 1.34 -26.08 10.28
C PRO A 111 1.04 -26.04 8.77
N GLY A 112 -0.16 -26.43 8.34
CA GLY A 112 -0.59 -26.32 6.95
C GLY A 112 -0.63 -24.89 6.42
N GLN A 113 -0.63 -23.88 7.30
CA GLN A 113 -0.57 -22.47 6.90
C GLN A 113 0.70 -22.11 6.10
N PHE A 114 1.80 -22.85 6.29
CA PHE A 114 3.05 -22.66 5.53
C PHE A 114 2.98 -23.15 4.08
N LYS A 115 1.95 -23.93 3.73
CA LYS A 115 1.78 -24.43 2.37
C LYS A 115 1.41 -23.28 1.44
N LEU A 116 1.91 -23.37 0.21
CA LEU A 116 1.48 -22.52 -0.88
C LEU A 116 0.01 -22.82 -1.17
N ARG A 117 -0.80 -21.78 -1.35
CA ARG A 117 -2.25 -21.89 -1.56
C ARG A 117 -2.61 -22.54 -2.91
N GLY A 118 -1.68 -22.58 -3.87
CA GLY A 118 -1.94 -23.11 -5.21
C GLY A 118 -2.91 -22.26 -6.04
N GLY A 119 -3.26 -21.06 -5.55
CA GLY A 119 -4.24 -20.11 -6.09
C GLY A 119 -4.28 -18.84 -5.21
N PHE A 120 -5.23 -17.93 -5.45
CA PHE A 120 -5.39 -16.66 -4.71
C PHE A 120 -6.72 -16.64 -3.94
N THR A 121 -6.82 -15.88 -2.83
CA THR A 121 -8.07 -15.88 -2.01
C THR A 121 -9.22 -15.10 -2.60
N PHE A 122 -8.95 -14.19 -3.54
CA PHE A 122 -9.97 -13.35 -4.13
C PHE A 122 -9.90 -13.39 -5.66
N SER A 123 -11.04 -13.10 -6.29
CA SER A 123 -11.13 -12.96 -7.74
C SER A 123 -11.03 -11.49 -8.11
N THR A 124 -10.29 -11.18 -9.18
CA THR A 124 -10.29 -9.84 -9.79
C THR A 124 -11.17 -9.79 -11.03
N GLY A 125 -12.17 -10.67 -11.09
CA GLY A 125 -13.00 -10.91 -12.26
C GLY A 125 -12.18 -11.47 -13.42
N LEU A 126 -11.89 -10.62 -14.40
CA LEU A 126 -11.26 -11.01 -15.68
C LEU A 126 -9.73 -10.93 -15.67
N MET A 127 -9.11 -10.35 -14.64
CA MET A 127 -7.65 -10.19 -14.58
C MET A 127 -6.97 -11.31 -13.79
N PRO A 128 -5.75 -11.75 -14.18
CA PRO A 128 -4.94 -12.61 -13.32
C PRO A 128 -4.55 -11.85 -12.04
N VAL A 129 -4.74 -12.49 -10.88
CA VAL A 129 -4.56 -11.83 -9.58
C VAL A 129 -3.15 -11.29 -9.37
N TRP A 130 -2.12 -11.95 -9.90
CA TRP A 130 -0.74 -11.43 -9.84
C TRP A 130 -0.55 -10.11 -10.61
N VAL A 131 -1.25 -9.93 -11.74
CA VAL A 131 -1.25 -8.67 -12.49
C VAL A 131 -1.90 -7.58 -11.65
N THR A 132 -3.00 -7.91 -10.97
CA THR A 132 -3.70 -6.95 -10.11
C THR A 132 -2.84 -6.55 -8.91
N LEU A 133 -2.25 -7.51 -8.20
CA LEU A 133 -1.45 -7.27 -7.00
C LEU A 133 -0.17 -6.45 -7.27
N ILE A 134 0.57 -6.79 -8.34
CA ILE A 134 1.78 -6.04 -8.73
C ILE A 134 1.40 -4.72 -9.41
N GLY A 135 0.41 -4.74 -10.30
CA GLY A 135 -0.06 -3.56 -11.01
C GLY A 135 -0.61 -2.48 -10.07
N ALA A 136 -1.41 -2.87 -9.07
CA ALA A 136 -1.90 -1.96 -8.04
C ALA A 136 -0.75 -1.32 -7.26
N ALA A 137 0.22 -2.13 -6.78
CA ALA A 137 1.41 -1.61 -6.10
C ALA A 137 2.17 -0.60 -6.98
N VAL A 138 2.36 -0.88 -8.28
CA VAL A 138 3.00 0.07 -9.20
C VAL A 138 2.20 1.38 -9.28
N ILE A 139 0.89 1.31 -9.54
CA ILE A 139 0.06 2.49 -9.77
C ILE A 139 -0.07 3.35 -8.52
N GLU A 140 -0.31 2.71 -7.36
CA GLU A 140 -0.44 3.39 -6.07
C GLU A 140 0.86 4.11 -5.71
N GLU A 141 2.00 3.41 -5.76
CA GLU A 141 3.27 4.01 -5.36
C GLU A 141 3.73 5.11 -6.33
N LEU A 142 3.36 5.01 -7.61
CA LEU A 142 3.55 6.09 -8.58
C LEU A 142 2.74 7.33 -8.22
N ALA A 143 1.60 7.24 -7.54
CA ALA A 143 0.87 8.40 -7.05
C ALA A 143 1.41 8.89 -5.70
N TRP A 144 1.54 7.98 -4.73
CA TRP A 144 1.88 8.29 -3.35
C TRP A 144 3.32 8.76 -3.20
N HIS A 145 4.31 8.11 -3.82
CA HIS A 145 5.72 8.48 -3.65
C HIS A 145 6.26 9.48 -4.68
N SER A 146 5.50 9.78 -5.74
CA SER A 146 5.87 10.83 -6.69
C SER A 146 5.45 12.22 -6.20
N TYR A 147 4.24 12.36 -5.63
CA TYR A 147 3.70 13.63 -5.15
C TYR A 147 3.23 13.59 -3.70
N GLY A 148 2.50 12.54 -3.28
CA GLY A 148 1.84 12.45 -1.97
C GLY A 148 2.77 12.61 -0.77
N THR A 149 3.74 11.72 -0.61
CA THR A 149 4.69 11.75 0.51
C THR A 149 5.44 13.07 0.57
N ASP A 150 5.95 13.55 -0.55
CA ASP A 150 6.74 14.79 -0.59
C ASP A 150 5.93 16.06 -0.34
N THR A 151 4.64 16.08 -0.72
CA THR A 151 3.79 17.24 -0.44
C THR A 151 3.44 17.36 1.04
N LEU A 152 3.33 16.24 1.76
CA LEU A 152 3.20 16.24 3.23
C LEU A 152 4.51 16.60 3.91
N VAL A 153 5.59 15.90 3.56
CA VAL A 153 6.91 16.07 4.19
C VAL A 153 7.47 17.46 3.97
N ARG A 154 7.04 18.20 2.94
CA ARG A 154 7.34 19.64 2.83
C ARG A 154 7.03 20.44 4.11
N LYS A 155 5.92 20.14 4.80
CA LYS A 155 5.44 20.88 5.98
C LYS A 155 5.51 20.06 7.27
N MET A 156 5.72 18.76 7.16
CA MET A 156 5.63 17.80 8.26
C MET A 156 6.94 17.02 8.40
N ARG A 157 7.18 16.48 9.59
CA ARG A 157 8.21 15.47 9.80
C ARG A 157 7.80 14.17 9.11
N VAL A 158 8.74 13.33 8.71
CA VAL A 158 8.45 12.06 8.03
C VAL A 158 7.52 11.19 8.86
N PHE A 159 7.68 11.14 10.18
CA PHE A 159 6.75 10.43 11.07
C PHE A 159 5.32 10.96 10.96
N SER A 160 5.12 12.27 11.15
CA SER A 160 3.79 12.89 11.11
C SER A 160 3.14 12.77 9.72
N ALA A 161 3.93 12.91 8.65
CA ALA A 161 3.46 12.68 7.28
C ALA A 161 3.03 11.22 7.08
N SER A 162 3.80 10.25 7.60
CA SER A 162 3.47 8.83 7.54
C SER A 162 2.17 8.51 8.27
N MET A 163 1.96 9.06 9.47
CA MET A 163 0.72 8.83 10.23
C MET A 163 -0.50 9.45 9.53
N LEU A 164 -0.39 10.69 9.06
CA LEU A 164 -1.48 11.32 8.32
C LEU A 164 -1.78 10.57 7.01
N PHE A 165 -0.74 10.18 6.27
CA PHE A 165 -0.92 9.37 5.07
C PHE A 165 -1.59 8.03 5.38
N THR A 166 -1.20 7.35 6.46
CA THR A 166 -1.82 6.08 6.87
C THR A 166 -3.32 6.25 7.11
N LEU A 167 -3.73 7.31 7.80
CA LEU A 167 -5.15 7.59 8.02
C LEU A 167 -5.91 7.84 6.72
N ILE A 168 -5.35 8.66 5.82
CA ILE A 168 -5.96 8.95 4.54
C ILE A 168 -6.02 7.69 3.66
N TRP A 169 -4.95 6.89 3.64
CA TRP A 169 -4.86 5.68 2.84
C TRP A 169 -5.79 4.59 3.40
N ALA A 170 -5.96 4.48 4.72
CA ALA A 170 -6.97 3.59 5.31
C ALA A 170 -8.40 4.00 4.89
N LEU A 171 -8.72 5.31 4.95
CA LEU A 171 -9.99 5.84 4.47
C LEU A 171 -10.16 5.64 2.95
N TRP A 172 -9.08 5.78 2.19
CA TRP A 172 -9.08 5.57 0.75
C TRP A 172 -9.62 4.19 0.39
N HIS A 173 -9.23 3.14 1.13
CA HIS A 173 -9.67 1.75 0.90
C HIS A 173 -11.13 1.46 1.28
N VAL A 174 -11.80 2.32 2.06
CA VAL A 174 -13.15 2.03 2.58
C VAL A 174 -14.17 1.64 1.50
N PRO A 175 -14.27 2.30 0.34
CA PRO A 175 -15.24 1.90 -0.68
C PRO A 175 -14.99 0.48 -1.23
N LEU A 176 -13.74 -0.01 -1.22
CA LEU A 176 -13.42 -1.35 -1.69
C LEU A 176 -14.03 -2.44 -0.81
N SER A 177 -14.31 -2.17 0.47
CA SER A 177 -14.97 -3.13 1.34
C SER A 177 -16.45 -3.34 1.02
N PHE A 178 -17.02 -2.54 0.11
CA PHE A 178 -18.39 -2.67 -0.38
C PHE A 178 -18.47 -3.30 -1.78
N ILE A 179 -17.33 -3.66 -2.39
CA ILE A 179 -17.30 -4.37 -3.67
C ILE A 179 -17.27 -5.87 -3.34
N ASP A 180 -18.28 -6.60 -3.79
CA ASP A 180 -18.43 -8.03 -3.52
C ASP A 180 -17.22 -8.83 -4.06
N GLY A 181 -16.69 -9.73 -3.24
CA GLY A 181 -15.55 -10.61 -3.57
C GLY A 181 -14.18 -9.93 -3.62
N TYR A 182 -14.06 -8.67 -3.20
CA TYR A 182 -12.77 -7.99 -3.07
C TYR A 182 -12.09 -8.28 -1.73
N TYR A 183 -10.76 -8.20 -1.68
CA TYR A 183 -9.98 -8.47 -0.47
C TYR A 183 -10.48 -7.68 0.75
N GLN A 184 -10.82 -6.40 0.61
CA GLN A 184 -11.30 -5.58 1.72
C GLN A 184 -12.69 -6.00 2.19
N ASN A 185 -13.54 -6.51 1.30
CA ASN A 185 -14.84 -7.06 1.65
C ASN A 185 -14.65 -8.38 2.42
N GLU A 186 -13.80 -9.29 1.94
CA GLU A 186 -13.41 -10.53 2.64
C GLU A 186 -12.81 -10.28 4.03
N VAL A 187 -12.01 -9.23 4.19
CA VAL A 187 -11.45 -8.81 5.49
C VAL A 187 -12.55 -8.38 6.46
N VAL A 188 -13.58 -7.68 5.97
CA VAL A 188 -14.73 -7.28 6.78
C VAL A 188 -15.57 -8.50 7.18
N GLU A 189 -15.80 -9.42 6.25
CA GLU A 189 -16.53 -10.67 6.49
C GLU A 189 -15.81 -11.62 7.45
N SER A 190 -14.47 -11.58 7.46
CA SER A 190 -13.63 -12.36 8.38
C SER A 190 -13.82 -11.96 9.86
N GLY A 191 -14.31 -10.74 10.13
CA GLY A 191 -14.67 -10.30 11.47
C GLY A 191 -14.10 -8.93 11.88
N VAL A 192 -14.60 -8.44 13.02
CA VAL A 192 -14.25 -7.11 13.55
C VAL A 192 -12.76 -7.00 13.86
N LEU A 193 -12.15 -8.06 14.37
CA LEU A 193 -10.73 -8.05 14.74
C LEU A 193 -9.83 -7.86 13.50
N GLN A 194 -10.12 -8.57 12.42
CA GLN A 194 -9.40 -8.50 11.15
C GLN A 194 -9.64 -7.15 10.47
N THR A 195 -10.88 -6.64 10.53
CA THR A 195 -11.25 -5.29 10.07
C THR A 195 -10.41 -4.22 10.76
N LEU A 196 -10.25 -4.29 12.08
CA LEU A 196 -9.45 -3.34 12.85
C LEU A 196 -7.94 -3.55 12.66
N ASN A 197 -7.50 -4.80 12.45
CA ASN A 197 -6.10 -5.11 12.20
C ASN A 197 -5.60 -4.51 10.87
N PHE A 198 -6.45 -4.41 9.84
CA PHE A 198 -6.07 -3.85 8.55
C PHE A 198 -5.46 -2.44 8.67
N PRO A 199 -6.15 -1.39 9.17
CA PRO A 199 -5.57 -0.05 9.31
C PRO A 199 -4.40 -0.01 10.32
N VAL A 200 -4.39 -0.88 11.34
CA VAL A 200 -3.26 -0.95 12.29
C VAL A 200 -1.99 -1.47 11.61
N SER A 201 -2.11 -2.49 10.76
CA SER A 201 -0.99 -3.04 10.00
C SER A 201 -0.42 -2.03 8.99
N MET A 202 -1.27 -1.17 8.43
CA MET A 202 -0.85 -0.09 7.54
C MET A 202 0.10 0.91 8.23
N VAL A 203 -0.03 1.14 9.54
CA VAL A 203 0.89 2.02 10.30
C VAL A 203 2.32 1.53 10.18
N ALA A 204 2.55 0.25 10.47
CA ALA A 204 3.88 -0.35 10.38
C ALA A 204 4.37 -0.41 8.93
N PHE A 205 3.48 -0.79 8.02
CA PHE A 205 3.77 -0.87 6.59
C PHE A 205 4.26 0.48 6.03
N VAL A 206 3.53 1.58 6.27
CA VAL A 206 3.88 2.91 5.77
C VAL A 206 5.17 3.42 6.41
N LEU A 207 5.41 3.18 7.69
CA LEU A 207 6.65 3.58 8.36
C LEU A 207 7.87 2.89 7.74
N VAL A 208 7.81 1.56 7.57
CA VAL A 208 8.88 0.78 6.93
C VAL A 208 9.06 1.20 5.48
N MET A 209 7.97 1.37 4.73
CA MET A 209 8.02 1.78 3.33
C MET A 209 8.70 3.14 3.16
N ASN A 210 8.32 4.15 3.95
CA ASN A 210 8.94 5.46 3.91
C ASN A 210 10.40 5.43 4.38
N TRP A 211 10.75 4.59 5.37
CA TRP A 211 12.14 4.37 5.75
C TRP A 211 12.96 3.84 4.57
N LEU A 212 12.49 2.78 3.90
CA LEU A 212 13.15 2.22 2.72
C LEU A 212 13.28 3.26 1.59
N TYR A 213 12.21 4.00 1.31
CA TYR A 213 12.20 5.06 0.31
C TYR A 213 13.29 6.12 0.56
N TYR A 214 13.38 6.66 1.78
CA TYR A 214 14.37 7.68 2.12
C TYR A 214 15.79 7.13 2.19
N ARG A 215 16.00 5.94 2.75
CA ARG A 215 17.32 5.28 2.74
C ARG A 215 17.78 4.93 1.33
N CYS A 216 16.84 4.70 0.42
CA CYS A 216 17.06 4.54 -1.01
C CYS A 216 17.03 5.84 -1.81
N GLY A 217 17.25 6.99 -1.17
CA GLY A 217 17.44 8.27 -1.84
C GLY A 217 16.22 8.71 -2.65
N ARG A 218 15.03 8.44 -2.12
CA ARG A 218 13.73 8.76 -2.74
C ARG A 218 13.46 8.01 -4.05
N SER A 219 14.07 6.84 -4.27
CA SER A 219 13.71 6.00 -5.42
C SER A 219 12.31 5.40 -5.24
N ILE A 220 11.40 5.69 -6.16
CA ILE A 220 9.99 5.23 -6.14
C ILE A 220 9.90 3.73 -6.43
N LEU A 221 10.89 3.14 -7.12
CA LEU A 221 10.87 1.71 -7.42
C LEU A 221 11.03 0.82 -6.18
N VAL A 222 11.61 1.36 -5.10
CA VAL A 222 11.81 0.64 -3.83
C VAL A 222 10.48 0.41 -3.08
N PRO A 223 9.65 1.43 -2.81
CA PRO A 223 8.32 1.21 -2.25
C PRO A 223 7.44 0.37 -3.18
N VAL A 224 7.56 0.51 -4.51
CA VAL A 224 6.86 -0.39 -5.48
C VAL A 224 7.20 -1.86 -5.20
N VAL A 225 8.50 -2.20 -5.08
CA VAL A 225 8.93 -3.57 -4.82
C VAL A 225 8.50 -4.05 -3.43
N PHE A 226 8.60 -3.18 -2.41
CA PHE A 226 8.15 -3.51 -1.06
C PHE A 226 6.65 -3.78 -0.98
N HIS A 227 5.85 -2.93 -1.62
CA HIS A 227 4.40 -3.08 -1.68
C HIS A 227 4.00 -4.32 -2.51
N ALA A 228 4.62 -4.52 -3.68
CA ALA A 228 4.38 -5.73 -4.47
C ALA A 228 4.74 -7.01 -3.70
N SER A 229 5.85 -7.01 -2.95
CA SER A 229 6.24 -8.12 -2.08
C SER A 229 5.19 -8.40 -0.99
N ALA A 230 4.66 -7.35 -0.36
CA ALA A 230 3.63 -7.49 0.65
C ALA A 230 2.32 -8.08 0.09
N ASN A 231 1.88 -7.52 -1.04
CA ASN A 231 0.69 -7.98 -1.77
C ASN A 231 0.81 -9.45 -2.18
N MET A 232 1.96 -9.85 -2.72
CA MET A 232 2.25 -11.25 -3.06
C MET A 232 2.26 -12.14 -1.81
N SER A 233 2.98 -11.73 -0.76
CA SER A 233 3.13 -12.54 0.45
C SER A 233 1.81 -12.80 1.16
N ALA A 234 0.91 -11.81 1.17
CA ALA A 234 -0.41 -11.92 1.79
C ALA A 234 -1.30 -13.00 1.15
N GLU A 235 -1.01 -13.39 -0.10
CA GLU A 235 -1.85 -14.27 -0.91
C GLU A 235 -1.22 -15.61 -1.27
N ILE A 236 0.12 -15.70 -1.28
CA ILE A 236 0.86 -16.91 -1.69
C ILE A 236 0.67 -18.06 -0.69
N PHE A 237 0.60 -17.76 0.61
CA PHE A 237 0.50 -18.76 1.68
C PHE A 237 -0.95 -18.93 2.15
N MET A 238 -1.29 -20.13 2.65
CA MET A 238 -2.55 -20.38 3.35
C MET A 238 -2.55 -19.82 4.78
N THR A 239 -2.11 -18.57 4.92
CA THR A 239 -1.96 -17.92 6.23
C THR A 239 -3.32 -17.76 6.90
N ASP A 240 -3.41 -18.24 8.14
CA ASP A 240 -4.55 -17.97 9.01
C ASP A 240 -4.71 -16.46 9.27
N PRO A 241 -5.92 -15.89 9.23
CA PRO A 241 -6.15 -14.47 9.50
C PRO A 241 -5.55 -13.97 10.82
N ASP A 242 -5.54 -14.80 11.87
CA ASP A 242 -5.00 -14.41 13.17
C ASP A 242 -3.46 -14.37 13.17
N SER A 243 -2.81 -15.17 12.33
CA SER A 243 -1.37 -15.07 12.11
C SER A 243 -0.98 -13.73 11.48
N LYS A 244 -1.86 -13.09 10.71
CA LYS A 244 -1.65 -11.71 10.21
C LYS A 244 -1.70 -10.67 11.33
N ILE A 245 -2.42 -10.94 12.42
CA ILE A 245 -2.42 -10.10 13.63
C ILE A 245 -1.07 -10.20 14.34
N ILE A 246 -0.54 -11.41 14.49
CA ILE A 246 0.80 -11.65 15.04
C ILE A 246 1.85 -10.93 14.19
N GLN A 247 1.76 -11.05 12.86
CA GLN A 247 2.65 -10.34 11.94
C GLN A 247 2.59 -8.82 12.14
N THR A 248 1.39 -8.27 12.34
CA THR A 248 1.19 -6.84 12.61
C THR A 248 1.94 -6.42 13.87
N GLY A 249 1.88 -7.21 14.94
CA GLY A 249 2.67 -7.00 16.15
C GLY A 249 4.18 -7.01 15.88
N LEU A 250 4.69 -7.99 15.13
CA LEU A 250 6.12 -8.06 14.77
C LEU A 250 6.57 -6.83 13.96
N MET A 251 5.76 -6.41 13.00
CA MET A 251 6.02 -5.24 12.14
C MET A 251 5.97 -3.93 12.93
N LEU A 252 5.09 -3.82 13.93
CA LEU A 252 5.03 -2.66 14.84
C LEU A 252 6.29 -2.59 15.73
N VAL A 253 6.74 -3.72 16.28
CA VAL A 253 8.00 -3.80 17.04
C VAL A 253 9.18 -3.39 16.17
N LEU A 254 9.26 -3.92 14.94
CA LEU A 254 10.30 -3.53 13.99
C LEU A 254 10.24 -2.02 13.67
N SER A 255 9.04 -1.49 13.42
CA SER A 255 8.82 -0.06 13.17
C SER A 255 9.31 0.78 14.35
N ALA A 256 9.03 0.37 15.58
CA ALA A 256 9.53 1.06 16.78
C ALA A 256 11.07 1.06 16.84
N ILE A 257 11.72 -0.08 16.55
CA ILE A 257 13.18 -0.17 16.48
C ILE A 257 13.74 0.77 15.40
N ILE A 258 13.12 0.80 14.22
CA ILE A 258 13.51 1.70 13.12
C ILE A 258 13.36 3.15 13.56
N LEU A 259 12.25 3.54 14.18
CA LEU A 259 12.01 4.92 14.66
C LEU A 259 13.05 5.37 15.68
N VAL A 260 13.50 4.47 16.57
CA VAL A 260 14.56 4.77 17.54
C VAL A 260 15.92 4.92 16.85
N LYS A 261 16.29 3.98 15.97
CA LYS A 261 17.59 4.01 15.26
C LYS A 261 17.69 5.15 14.24
N GLU A 262 16.58 5.50 13.60
CA GLU A 262 16.49 6.48 12.51
C GLU A 262 15.78 7.76 12.97
N ARG A 263 15.97 8.13 14.24
CA ARG A 263 15.28 9.26 14.86
C ARG A 263 15.42 10.56 14.06
N ARG A 264 16.62 10.84 13.53
CA ARG A 264 16.88 12.02 12.71
C ARG A 264 16.03 12.03 11.44
N LEU A 265 15.98 10.91 10.72
CA LEU A 265 15.18 10.77 9.50
C LEU A 265 13.69 11.00 9.77
N PHE A 266 13.17 10.46 10.88
CA PHE A 266 11.73 10.50 11.16
C PHE A 266 11.25 11.79 11.82
N PHE A 267 12.07 12.40 12.68
CA PHE A 267 11.66 13.47 13.57
C PHE A 267 12.36 14.82 13.32
N ASP A 268 13.41 14.88 12.52
CA ASP A 268 13.99 16.18 12.14
C ASP A 268 13.15 16.83 11.02
N ARG A 269 13.27 18.15 10.89
CA ARG A 269 12.62 18.85 9.78
C ARG A 269 13.39 18.57 8.48
N PRO A 270 12.70 18.25 7.38
CA PRO A 270 13.35 18.04 6.10
C PRO A 270 14.06 19.33 5.66
N GLY A 271 15.39 19.25 5.49
CA GLY A 271 16.29 20.38 5.25
C GLY A 271 17.19 20.78 6.42
N ALA A 272 17.13 20.08 7.56
CA ALA A 272 18.04 20.26 8.70
C ALA A 272 19.36 19.45 8.60
N VAL A 273 19.65 18.86 7.43
CA VAL A 273 20.92 18.19 7.10
C VAL A 273 21.37 18.64 5.72
#